data_AF-A0A841I1T6-F1
#
_entry.id   AF-A0A841I1T6-F1
#
_cell.length_a   1.000
_cell.length_b   1.000
_cell.length_c   1.000
_cell.angle_alpha   90.00
_cell.angle_beta   90.00
_cell.angle_gamma   90.00
#
_symmetry.space_group_name_H-M   'P 1'
#
loop_
_entity.id
_entity.type
_entity.pdbx_description
1 polymer ?
#
loop_
_entity_poly.entity_id
_entity_poly.type
_entity_poly.pdbx_seq_one_letter_code
_entity_poly.pdbx_strand_id
1 'polypeptide(L)'
;MAWALLLAGSLYAANLLLGLALQLRWLRLRWRWPHHLLYAAVFASTALALLLALLTGAAWLGLAWSCALLTAMPFTRPGRPDHAALAGLVGLGYFAASGGL
;
A
#
# COMPACT_ATOMS: atom_id res chain seq x y z
N MET A 1 10.48 -6.73 -13.02
CA MET A 1 10.18 -5.46 -12.32
C MET A 1 8.74 -5.03 -12.48
N ALA A 2 8.30 -4.73 -13.71
CA ALA A 2 6.99 -4.14 -13.98
C ALA A 2 5.82 -4.95 -13.40
N TRP A 3 5.84 -6.28 -13.55
CA TRP A 3 4.82 -7.15 -12.97
C TRP A 3 4.73 -7.06 -11.45
N ALA A 4 5.87 -6.90 -10.75
CA ALA A 4 5.91 -6.86 -9.28
C ALA A 4 5.34 -5.54 -8.76
N LEU A 5 5.68 -4.43 -9.41
CA LEU A 5 5.10 -3.12 -9.14
C LEU A 5 3.59 -3.11 -9.42
N LEU A 6 3.15 -3.68 -10.55
CA LEU A 6 1.73 -3.78 -10.90
C LEU A 6 0.96 -4.63 -9.89
N LEU A 7 1.51 -5.77 -9.47
CA LEU A 7 0.90 -6.62 -8.46
C LEU A 7 0.77 -5.88 -7.12
N ALA A 8 1.86 -5.27 -6.63
CA ALA A 8 1.85 -4.53 -5.38
C ALA A 8 0.88 -3.34 -5.42
N GLY A 9 0.90 -2.56 -6.51
CA GLY A 9 -0.02 -1.44 -6.73
C GLY A 9 -1.48 -1.87 -6.82
N SER A 10 -1.77 -2.99 -7.48
CA SER A 10 -3.14 -3.53 -7.60
C SER A 10 -3.67 -4.02 -6.26
N LEU A 11 -2.85 -4.74 -5.50
CA LEU A 11 -3.19 -5.17 -4.14
C LEU A 11 -3.40 -3.96 -3.23
N TYR A 12 -2.56 -2.94 -3.34
CA TYR A 12 -2.69 -1.71 -2.57
C TYR A 12 -3.97 -0.95 -2.92
N ALA A 13 -4.30 -0.82 -4.21
CA ALA A 13 -5.53 -0.20 -4.66
C ALA A 13 -6.77 -0.95 -4.13
N ALA A 14 -6.77 -2.28 -4.21
CA ALA A 14 -7.82 -3.10 -3.63
C ALA A 14 -7.93 -2.91 -2.11
N ASN A 15 -6.80 -2.84 -1.40
CA ASN A 15 -6.76 -2.61 0.04
C ASN A 15 -7.31 -1.23 0.42
N LEU A 16 -6.93 -0.20 -0.33
CA LEU A 16 -7.39 1.17 -0.15
C LEU A 16 -8.89 1.28 -0.37
N LEU A 17 -9.41 0.73 -1.47
CA LEU A 17 -10.84 0.72 -1.77
C LEU A 17 -11.65 -0.03 -0.69
N LEU A 18 -11.16 -1.19 -0.25
CA LEU A 18 -11.79 -1.94 0.84
C LEU A 18 -11.76 -1.16 2.16
N GLY A 19 -10.65 -0.50 2.48
CA GLY A 19 -10.51 0.36 3.65
C GLY A 19 -11.46 1.54 3.62
N LEU A 20 -11.60 2.22 2.48
CA LEU A 20 -12.55 3.31 2.27
C LEU A 20 -13.99 2.83 2.40
N ALA A 21 -14.35 1.71 1.77
CA ALA A 21 -15.69 1.15 1.87
C ALA A 21 -16.06 0.75 3.31
N LEU A 22 -15.08 0.28 4.11
CA LEU A 22 -15.24 0.02 5.53
C LEU A 22 -15.41 1.32 6.35
N GLN A 23 -14.64 2.36 6.05
CA GLN A 23 -14.70 3.66 6.73
C GLN A 23 -16.02 4.39 6.44
N LEU A 24 -16.48 4.37 5.19
CA LEU A 24 -17.76 4.94 4.77
C LEU A 24 -18.97 4.06 5.15
N ARG A 25 -18.74 2.94 5.85
CA ARG A 25 -19.76 1.99 6.31
C ARG A 25 -20.58 1.36 5.17
N TRP A 26 -20.04 1.36 3.94
CA TRP A 26 -20.61 0.64 2.80
C TRP A 26 -20.48 -0.88 2.98
N LEU A 27 -19.47 -1.32 3.73
CA LEU A 27 -19.24 -2.73 4.07
C LEU A 27 -19.33 -2.99 5.58
N ARG A 28 -19.68 -4.23 5.93
CA ARG A 28 -19.83 -4.70 7.31
C ARG A 28 -18.47 -4.96 8.00
N LEU A 29 -18.45 -4.90 9.33
CA LEU A 29 -17.26 -5.13 10.17
C LEU A 29 -16.55 -6.47 9.92
N ARG A 30 -17.27 -7.52 9.49
CA ARG A 30 -16.68 -8.82 9.12
C ARG A 30 -15.60 -8.72 8.03
N TRP A 31 -15.65 -7.66 7.21
CA TRP A 31 -14.67 -7.40 6.15
C TRP A 31 -13.36 -6.79 6.65
N ARG A 32 -13.22 -6.52 7.96
CA ARG A 32 -11.95 -6.09 8.57
C ARG A 32 -10.87 -7.16 8.48
N TRP A 33 -11.20 -8.44 8.70
CA TRP A 33 -10.19 -9.51 8.61
C TRP A 33 -9.64 -9.68 7.19
N PRO A 34 -10.50 -9.74 6.13
CA PRO A 34 -10.02 -9.68 4.76
C PRO A 34 -9.15 -8.46 4.45
N HIS A 35 -9.47 -7.29 5.01
CA HIS A 35 -8.66 -6.09 4.86
C HIS A 35 -7.26 -6.25 5.49
N HIS A 36 -7.13 -6.84 6.68
CA HIS A 36 -5.83 -7.10 7.28
C HIS A 36 -5.01 -8.15 6.51
N LEU A 37 -5.65 -9.20 6.00
CA LEU A 37 -4.98 -10.20 5.16
C LEU A 37 -4.47 -9.55 3.86
N LEU A 38 -5.31 -8.72 3.24
CA LEU A 38 -4.95 -7.98 2.04
C LEU A 38 -3.82 -6.98 2.31
N TYR A 39 -3.85 -6.28 3.44
CA TYR A 39 -2.77 -5.43 3.90
C TYR A 39 -1.44 -6.19 4.05
N ALA A 40 -1.45 -7.41 4.61
CA ALA A 40 -0.25 -8.24 4.69
C ALA A 40 0.27 -8.62 3.29
N ALA A 41 -0.62 -8.94 2.36
CA ALA A 41 -0.25 -9.20 0.96
C ALA A 41 0.34 -7.95 0.27
N VAL A 42 -0.22 -6.76 0.54
CA VAL A 42 0.34 -5.48 0.09
C VAL A 42 1.74 -5.28 0.63
N PHE A 43 1.95 -5.46 1.94
CA PHE A 43 3.26 -5.29 2.55
C PHE A 43 4.30 -6.23 1.93
N ALA A 44 3.99 -7.52 1.84
CA ALA A 44 4.89 -8.53 1.29
C ALA A 44 5.22 -8.27 -0.19
N SER A 45 4.22 -7.96 -1.01
CA SER A 45 4.43 -7.66 -2.43
C SER A 45 5.23 -6.37 -2.66
N THR A 46 5.04 -5.35 -1.81
CA THR A 46 5.82 -4.10 -1.88
C THR A 46 7.27 -4.33 -1.48
N ALA A 47 7.51 -5.08 -0.41
CA ALA A 47 8.86 -5.45 0.01
C ALA A 47 9.59 -6.27 -1.08
N LEU A 48 8.88 -7.19 -1.75
CA LEU A 48 9.41 -7.93 -2.88
C LEU A 48 9.72 -7.02 -4.07
N ALA A 49 8.82 -6.10 -4.43
CA ALA A 49 9.05 -5.14 -5.50
C ALA A 49 10.26 -4.23 -5.20
N LEU A 50 10.39 -3.75 -3.96
CA LEU A 50 11.53 -2.98 -3.50
C LEU A 50 12.84 -3.77 -3.61
N LEU A 51 12.86 -5.01 -3.12
CA LEU A 51 14.03 -5.89 -3.21
C LEU A 51 14.45 -6.09 -4.66
N LEU A 52 13.51 -6.40 -5.55
CA LEU A 52 13.81 -6.53 -6.97
C LEU A 52 14.38 -5.21 -7.53
N ALA A 53 13.79 -4.06 -7.17
CA ALA A 53 14.22 -2.75 -7.67
C ALA A 53 15.68 -2.47 -7.31
N LEU A 54 16.05 -2.77 -6.06
CA LEU A 54 17.43 -2.68 -5.58
C LEU A 54 18.36 -3.63 -6.34
N LEU A 55 17.96 -4.89 -6.55
CA LEU A 55 18.78 -5.90 -7.24
C LEU A 55 19.01 -5.61 -8.72
N THR A 56 18.14 -4.83 -9.35
CA THR A 56 18.19 -4.52 -10.79
C THR A 56 18.65 -3.09 -11.09
N GLY A 57 18.94 -2.30 -10.05
CA GLY A 57 19.29 -0.88 -10.21
C GLY A 57 18.14 0.00 -10.73
N ALA A 58 16.89 -0.47 -10.65
CA ALA A 58 15.71 0.29 -11.04
C ALA A 58 15.37 1.36 -10.00
N ALA A 59 14.48 2.29 -10.35
CA ALA A 59 13.99 3.31 -9.42
C ALA A 59 13.32 2.67 -8.19
N TRP A 60 13.95 2.81 -7.03
CA TRP A 60 13.55 2.15 -5.78
C TRP A 60 13.02 3.11 -4.70
N LEU A 61 13.27 4.41 -4.82
CA LEU A 61 12.94 5.42 -3.80
C LEU A 61 11.44 5.45 -3.47
N GLY A 62 10.58 5.43 -4.48
CA GLY A 62 9.12 5.42 -4.29
C GLY A 62 8.64 4.17 -3.52
N LEU A 63 9.23 3.00 -3.83
CA LEU A 63 8.92 1.74 -3.14
C LEU A 63 9.46 1.72 -1.70
N ALA A 64 10.66 2.25 -1.47
CA ALA A 64 11.24 2.36 -0.13
C ALA A 64 10.40 3.28 0.76
N TRP A 65 9.98 4.42 0.22
CA TRP A 65 9.03 5.33 0.87
C TRP A 65 7.71 4.62 1.21
N SER A 66 7.10 3.94 0.25
CA SER A 66 5.86 3.18 0.48
C SER A 66 6.03 2.09 1.53
N CYS A 67 7.14 1.34 1.52
CA CYS A 67 7.44 0.35 2.56
C CYS A 67 7.54 0.98 3.95
N ALA A 68 8.28 2.09 4.09
CA ALA A 68 8.42 2.79 5.37
C ALA A 68 7.07 3.28 5.91
N LEU A 69 6.25 3.86 5.04
CA LEU A 69 4.89 4.28 5.42
C LEU A 69 3.99 3.09 5.77
N LEU A 70 4.04 2.00 5.01
CA LEU A 70 3.29 0.79 5.38
C LEU A 70 3.74 0.30 6.78
N THR A 71 5.03 0.27 7.12
CA THR A 71 5.44 -0.08 8.50
C THR A 71 4.88 0.85 9.57
N ALA A 72 4.57 2.10 9.22
CA ALA A 72 3.99 3.07 10.14
C ALA A 72 2.46 2.92 10.33
N MET A 73 1.76 2.23 9.42
CA MET A 73 0.30 2.06 9.47
C MET A 73 -0.25 1.53 10.80
N PRO A 74 0.34 0.48 11.42
CA PRO A 74 -0.18 -0.07 12.68
C PRO A 74 -0.15 0.89 13.86
N PHE A 75 0.64 1.97 13.78
CA PHE A 75 0.73 2.98 14.85
C PHE A 75 -0.33 4.09 14.74
N THR A 76 -1.13 4.08 13.67
CA THR A 76 -2.25 5.01 13.47
C THR A 76 -3.58 4.32 13.76
N ARG A 77 -4.68 5.08 13.90
CA ARG A 77 -6.01 4.50 14.15
C ARG A 77 -6.91 4.60 12.91
N PRO A 78 -7.56 3.50 12.48
CA PRO A 78 -8.54 3.55 11.39
C PRO A 78 -9.64 4.58 11.67
N GLY A 79 -10.05 5.32 10.64
CA GLY A 79 -11.09 6.36 10.74
C GLY A 79 -10.61 7.72 11.23
N ARG A 80 -9.30 7.87 11.51
CA ARG A 80 -8.68 9.17 11.78
C ARG A 80 -7.98 9.71 10.52
N PRO A 81 -7.83 11.05 10.38
CA PRO A 81 -7.25 11.67 9.20
C PRO A 81 -5.78 11.32 9.00
N ASP A 82 -5.02 11.07 10.07
CA ASP A 82 -3.63 10.60 10.02
C ASP A 82 -3.51 9.27 9.28
N HIS A 83 -4.38 8.30 9.56
CA HIS A 83 -4.39 7.01 8.88
C HIS A 83 -4.72 7.14 7.38
N ALA A 84 -5.70 7.99 7.05
CA ALA A 84 -6.07 8.24 5.65
C ALA A 84 -4.97 8.99 4.88
N ALA A 85 -4.33 9.97 5.51
CA ALA A 85 -3.19 10.68 4.93
C ALA A 85 -2.02 9.73 4.66
N LEU A 86 -1.69 8.87 5.63
CA LEU A 86 -0.64 7.88 5.49
C LEU A 86 -0.95 6.92 4.33
N ALA A 87 -2.20 6.46 4.21
CA ALA A 87 -2.64 5.65 3.07
C ALA A 87 -2.40 6.40 1.76
N GLY A 88 -2.86 7.63 1.63
CA GLY A 88 -2.67 8.43 0.42
C GLY A 88 -1.19 8.60 0.03
N LEU A 89 -0.32 8.87 1.01
CA LEU A 89 1.12 9.02 0.79
C LEU A 89 1.79 7.72 0.29
N VAL A 90 1.32 6.55 0.73
CA VAL A 90 1.75 5.25 0.16
C VAL A 90 1.40 5.17 -1.33
N GLY A 91 0.20 5.63 -1.71
CA GLY A 91 -0.26 5.68 -3.10
C GLY A 91 0.64 6.55 -3.98
N LEU A 92 1.07 7.71 -3.47
CA LEU A 92 2.02 8.58 -4.17
C LEU A 92 3.38 7.90 -4.39
N GLY A 93 3.85 7.09 -3.45
CA GLY A 93 5.08 6.32 -3.61
C GLY A 93 5.00 5.29 -4.75
N TYR A 94 3.84 4.62 -4.93
CA TYR A 94 3.62 3.75 -6.09
C TYR A 94 3.58 4.54 -7.40
N PHE A 95 2.90 5.69 -7.42
CA PHE A 95 2.83 6.55 -8.60
C PHE A 95 4.22 7.03 -9.05
N ALA A 96 5.05 7.47 -8.08
CA ALA A 96 6.44 7.82 -8.33
C ALA A 96 7.25 6.61 -8.84
N ALA A 97 7.09 5.43 -8.24
CA ALA A 97 7.77 4.21 -8.68
C ALA A 97 7.35 3.74 -10.09
N SER A 98 6.15 4.11 -10.55
CA SER A 98 5.71 3.85 -11.92
C SER A 98 6.25 4.83 -12.98
N GLY A 99 7.04 5.84 -12.57
CA GLY A 99 7.54 6.87 -13.48
C GLY A 99 6.51 7.98 -13.78
N GLY A 100 5.53 8.19 -12.89
CA GLY A 100 4.50 9.23 -13.02
C GLY A 100 4.97 10.66 -12.67
N LEU A 101 6.27 10.85 -12.41
CA LEU A 101 6.91 12.13 -12.07
C LEU A 101 8.14 12.34 -12.95
#